data_AF-A0A6N7PUD9-F1
#
_entry.id   AF-A0A6N7PUD9-F1
#
_cell.length_a   1.000
_cell.length_b   1.000
_cell.length_c   1.000
_cell.angle_alpha   90.00
_cell.angle_beta   90.00
_cell.angle_gamma   90.00
#
_symmetry.space_group_name_H-M   'P 1'
#
loop_
_entity.id
_entity.type
_entity.pdbx_description
1 polymer ?
#
loop_
_entity_poly.entity_id
_entity_poly.type
_entity_poly.pdbx_seq_one_letter_code
_entity_poly.pdbx_strand_id
1 'polypeptide(L)'
;MLRPRFSVLSAFVVSLASSGALISACSFDQTGSLTPSGPGGPGGAAGMGGAGASGSGGAAGMGGAGASGGAGGAGGAGGAGGVGGAGAGGAGHGSSASSSSTGGMLGKTNGAPCMMGTECTSGHCTDGVCCAEACDQPCHSCDQPGDLGSCEPRAAGRDECATPGELCNAEGSCACGVAKLPTGDTCPDPWQPGANPGTCVRTCDGNECKNMTLVCPEGFHCVVQCSGLNACRDGTNIQCPAGHDCSVICSGQNSCSDANITCSGDGPCALTCGNTNGACTNVDFTCGANACAATCEGSIKPAVLNGDASCGLDNGCQ
;
A
#
# COMPACT_ATOMS: atom_id res chain seq x y z
N MET A 1 51.65 -2.62 61.56
CA MET A 1 50.74 -3.77 61.33
C MET A 1 49.47 -3.27 60.65
N LEU A 2 49.43 -3.24 59.32
CA LEU A 2 48.20 -2.95 58.56
C LEU A 2 48.08 -3.99 57.44
N ARG A 3 46.91 -4.65 57.41
CA ARG A 3 46.54 -5.74 56.50
C ARG A 3 46.09 -5.18 55.14
N PRO A 4 46.27 -5.90 54.02
CA PRO A 4 45.64 -5.57 52.76
C PRO A 4 44.20 -6.11 52.70
N ARG A 5 43.31 -5.36 52.04
CA ARG A 5 41.93 -5.78 51.72
C ARG A 5 41.93 -6.56 50.40
N PHE A 6 41.48 -7.81 50.45
CA PHE A 6 41.09 -8.59 49.28
C PHE A 6 39.66 -8.19 48.87
N SER A 7 39.48 -7.81 47.60
CA SER A 7 38.17 -7.56 46.99
C SER A 7 37.76 -8.82 46.24
N VAL A 8 36.64 -9.42 46.64
CA VAL A 8 36.07 -10.64 46.04
C VAL A 8 35.24 -10.23 44.83
N LEU A 9 35.68 -10.64 43.63
CA LEU A 9 34.85 -10.61 42.42
C LEU A 9 33.84 -11.76 42.49
N SER A 10 32.55 -11.43 42.54
CA SER A 10 31.45 -12.39 42.46
C SER A 10 31.04 -12.52 40.99
N ALA A 11 31.35 -13.66 40.38
CA ALA A 11 30.91 -13.99 39.03
C ALA A 11 29.44 -14.44 39.06
N PHE A 12 28.55 -13.65 38.46
CA PHE A 12 27.18 -14.04 38.18
C PHE A 12 27.15 -14.80 36.85
N VAL A 13 26.96 -16.12 36.93
CA VAL A 13 26.66 -16.98 35.78
C VAL A 13 25.15 -16.88 35.53
N VAL A 14 24.74 -16.08 34.55
CA VAL A 14 23.35 -16.07 34.07
C VAL A 14 23.20 -17.20 33.05
N SER A 15 22.50 -18.25 33.47
CA SER A 15 22.08 -19.37 32.63
C SER A 15 20.85 -18.96 31.83
N LEU A 16 21.02 -18.67 30.54
CA LEU A 16 19.92 -18.44 29.59
C LEU A 16 19.44 -19.80 29.07
N ALA A 17 18.38 -20.30 29.69
CA ALA A 17 17.61 -21.42 29.16
C ALA A 17 16.73 -20.95 28.00
N SER A 18 16.85 -21.68 26.90
CA SER A 18 16.11 -21.56 25.65
C SER A 18 14.60 -21.69 25.85
N SER A 19 13.84 -20.72 25.35
CA SER A 19 12.45 -20.92 24.93
C SER A 19 12.31 -20.29 23.55
N GLY A 20 12.30 -21.15 22.54
CA GLY A 20 12.11 -20.77 21.15
C GLY A 20 10.67 -20.36 20.90
N ALA A 21 10.41 -19.06 21.02
CA ALA A 21 9.31 -18.41 20.31
C ALA A 21 9.93 -17.78 19.07
N LEU A 22 9.54 -18.25 17.88
CA LEU A 22 9.87 -17.63 16.60
C LEU A 22 9.10 -16.31 16.49
N ILE A 23 9.62 -15.27 17.12
CA ILE A 23 9.29 -13.90 16.76
C ILE A 23 10.09 -13.62 15.49
N SER A 24 9.42 -13.65 14.34
CA SER A 24 9.99 -13.14 13.08
C SER A 24 10.18 -11.64 13.25
N ALA A 25 11.35 -11.24 13.71
CA ALA A 25 11.74 -9.84 13.81
C ALA A 25 11.97 -9.33 12.38
N CYS A 26 11.04 -8.52 11.88
CA CYS A 26 11.34 -7.57 10.80
C CYS A 26 12.48 -6.68 11.31
N SER A 27 13.72 -7.01 10.93
CA SER A 27 14.90 -6.24 11.31
C SER A 27 14.90 -4.97 10.48
N PHE A 28 14.47 -3.88 11.10
CA PHE A 28 14.53 -2.54 10.51
C PHE A 28 15.97 -2.05 10.61
N ASP A 29 16.65 -1.94 9.47
CA ASP A 29 17.99 -1.39 9.34
C ASP A 29 17.92 0.14 9.53
N GLN A 30 18.05 0.61 10.77
CA GLN A 30 18.26 2.03 11.06
C GLN A 30 19.72 2.42 10.77
N THR A 31 20.12 2.51 9.51
CA THR A 31 21.26 3.38 9.16
C THR A 31 20.79 4.83 9.14
N GLY A 32 20.80 5.44 10.33
CA GLY A 32 20.64 6.87 10.51
C GLY A 32 21.76 7.65 9.82
N SER A 33 21.46 8.24 8.66
CA SER A 33 22.28 9.28 8.05
C SER A 33 22.06 10.59 8.81
N LEU A 34 22.89 10.84 9.82
CA LEU A 34 23.01 12.13 10.50
C LEU A 34 23.55 13.19 9.52
N THR A 35 22.68 14.02 8.96
CA THR A 35 23.10 15.30 8.36
C THR A 35 23.17 16.37 9.47
N PRO A 36 24.28 17.11 9.58
CA PRO A 36 24.42 18.12 10.62
C PRO A 36 23.59 19.37 10.29
N SER A 37 22.72 19.75 11.22
CA SER A 37 21.96 20.99 11.24
C SER A 37 22.88 22.21 11.34
N GLY A 38 22.79 23.13 10.38
CA GLY A 38 23.45 24.43 10.40
C GLY A 38 22.72 25.45 11.30
N PRO A 39 23.41 26.45 11.88
CA PRO A 39 22.83 27.35 12.87
C PRO A 39 22.12 28.57 12.24
N GLY A 40 20.94 28.86 12.78
CA GLY A 40 20.35 30.18 13.09
C GLY A 40 20.62 31.40 12.20
N GLY A 41 19.55 31.90 11.59
CA GLY A 41 19.41 33.30 11.17
C GLY A 41 18.25 33.98 11.93
N PRO A 42 18.40 35.22 12.45
CA PRO A 42 17.36 35.91 13.20
C PRO A 42 16.49 36.82 12.31
N GLY A 43 15.21 36.94 12.67
CA GLY A 43 14.48 38.22 12.72
C GLY A 43 13.94 38.79 11.40
N GLY A 44 12.61 38.75 11.27
CA GLY A 44 11.85 39.61 10.37
C GLY A 44 10.44 39.84 10.91
N ALA A 45 10.21 41.01 11.52
CA ALA A 45 8.95 41.42 12.11
C ALA A 45 8.04 42.15 11.11
N ALA A 46 6.75 42.13 11.45
CA ALA A 46 5.69 43.09 11.11
C ALA A 46 5.16 43.15 9.65
N GLY A 47 3.87 42.87 9.54
CA GLY A 47 3.03 43.20 8.39
C GLY A 47 1.55 43.10 8.75
N MET A 48 1.04 44.05 9.52
CA MET A 48 -0.40 44.29 9.66
C MET A 48 -0.89 45.14 8.47
N GLY A 49 -2.04 44.80 7.90
CA GLY A 49 -2.84 45.74 7.11
C GLY A 49 -3.53 45.10 5.90
N GLY A 50 -4.86 45.16 5.89
CA GLY A 50 -5.64 44.81 4.69
C GLY A 50 -7.10 44.50 4.93
N ALA A 51 -7.85 45.44 5.53
CA ALA A 51 -9.31 45.44 5.38
C ALA A 51 -9.63 45.89 3.94
N GLY A 52 -10.38 45.07 3.19
CA GLY A 52 -10.72 45.33 1.79
C GLY A 52 -12.13 44.88 1.44
N ALA A 53 -13.05 45.83 1.57
CA ALA A 53 -14.31 46.05 0.85
C ALA A 53 -15.19 44.87 0.37
N SER A 54 -16.43 44.92 0.85
CA SER A 54 -17.64 44.41 0.21
C SER A 54 -17.77 44.89 -1.24
N GLY A 55 -18.04 43.96 -2.16
CA GLY A 55 -18.48 44.25 -3.52
C GLY A 55 -19.74 43.45 -3.84
N SER A 56 -20.88 44.13 -3.88
CA SER A 56 -22.16 43.63 -4.38
C SER A 56 -22.45 44.19 -5.78
N GLY A 57 -22.99 43.33 -6.67
CA GLY A 57 -23.39 43.63 -8.05
C GLY A 57 -22.73 42.64 -9.01
N GLY A 58 -23.40 41.81 -9.80
CA GLY A 58 -24.73 41.91 -10.41
C GLY A 58 -24.54 42.11 -11.91
N ALA A 59 -24.73 41.06 -12.72
CA ALA A 59 -25.20 41.16 -14.12
C ALA A 59 -25.48 39.76 -14.69
N ALA A 60 -26.65 39.64 -15.30
CA ALA A 60 -27.04 38.51 -16.14
C ALA A 60 -26.21 38.48 -17.43
N GLY A 61 -25.87 37.28 -17.90
CA GLY A 61 -25.34 37.03 -19.24
C GLY A 61 -26.03 35.81 -19.85
N MET A 62 -27.05 36.07 -20.67
CA MET A 62 -27.58 35.10 -21.64
C MET A 62 -26.74 35.16 -22.91
N GLY A 63 -26.51 34.01 -23.55
CA GLY A 63 -26.19 33.94 -24.98
C GLY A 63 -24.95 33.13 -25.32
N GLY A 64 -25.12 32.12 -26.19
CA GLY A 64 -23.99 31.42 -26.80
C GLY A 64 -24.35 30.07 -27.42
N ALA A 65 -25.33 30.01 -28.32
CA ALA A 65 -25.40 28.93 -29.30
C ALA A 65 -24.28 29.17 -30.34
N GLY A 66 -23.35 28.21 -30.49
CA GLY A 66 -22.26 28.29 -31.45
C GLY A 66 -21.84 26.89 -31.88
N ALA A 67 -22.12 26.58 -33.14
CA ALA A 67 -21.89 25.30 -33.79
C ALA A 67 -20.41 25.07 -34.19
N SER A 68 -20.19 23.84 -34.69
CA SER A 68 -19.23 23.43 -35.72
C SER A 68 -17.89 22.79 -35.30
N GLY A 69 -17.73 21.53 -35.71
CA GLY A 69 -16.68 21.14 -36.65
C GLY A 69 -15.35 20.67 -36.06
N GLY A 70 -15.15 19.35 -36.03
CA GLY A 70 -13.85 18.73 -35.85
C GLY A 70 -13.83 17.33 -36.46
N ALA A 71 -13.66 17.26 -37.78
CA ALA A 71 -13.33 16.03 -38.50
C ALA A 71 -11.82 15.82 -38.51
N GLY A 72 -11.35 14.57 -38.38
CA GLY A 72 -10.01 14.18 -38.79
C GLY A 72 -9.35 13.12 -37.89
N GLY A 73 -9.17 11.92 -38.43
CA GLY A 73 -8.41 10.85 -37.78
C GLY A 73 -8.58 9.51 -38.48
N ALA A 74 -8.14 9.42 -39.74
CA ALA A 74 -8.09 8.18 -40.51
C ALA A 74 -6.86 7.35 -40.15
N GLY A 75 -6.98 6.01 -40.24
CA GLY A 75 -5.84 5.13 -40.56
C GLY A 75 -5.60 3.99 -39.57
N GLY A 76 -5.92 2.77 -39.99
CA GLY A 76 -5.56 1.53 -39.28
C GLY A 76 -6.22 0.30 -39.88
N ALA A 77 -5.86 -0.02 -41.13
CA ALA A 77 -6.26 -1.24 -41.83
C ALA A 77 -5.32 -2.41 -41.49
N GLY A 78 -5.87 -3.63 -41.43
CA GLY A 78 -5.15 -4.91 -41.42
C GLY A 78 -5.21 -5.63 -40.06
N GLY A 79 -5.61 -6.90 -39.92
CA GLY A 79 -5.62 -7.97 -40.91
C GLY A 79 -6.69 -9.03 -40.67
N ALA A 80 -7.00 -9.71 -41.77
CA ALA A 80 -7.89 -10.84 -41.86
C ALA A 80 -7.21 -12.16 -41.43
N GLY A 81 -8.03 -13.13 -41.04
CA GLY A 81 -7.76 -14.55 -41.30
C GLY A 81 -7.64 -15.44 -40.08
N GLY A 82 -8.60 -16.36 -39.93
CA GLY A 82 -8.50 -17.45 -38.96
C GLY A 82 -9.80 -18.20 -38.74
N VAL A 83 -10.18 -19.00 -39.73
CA VAL A 83 -11.24 -20.04 -39.73
C VAL A 83 -11.38 -20.77 -38.37
N GLY A 84 -12.57 -21.03 -37.82
CA GLY A 84 -13.68 -21.73 -38.47
C GLY A 84 -13.43 -23.25 -38.45
N GLY A 85 -13.60 -23.89 -37.28
CA GLY A 85 -13.42 -25.33 -37.12
C GLY A 85 -14.47 -25.92 -36.17
N ALA A 86 -15.66 -26.19 -36.70
CA ALA A 86 -16.65 -27.03 -36.05
C ALA A 86 -16.21 -28.51 -36.15
N GLY A 87 -15.96 -29.15 -35.02
CA GLY A 87 -15.66 -30.58 -34.92
C GLY A 87 -16.73 -31.29 -34.11
N ALA A 88 -17.56 -32.07 -34.81
CA ALA A 88 -18.60 -32.93 -34.26
C ALA A 88 -18.05 -33.99 -33.29
N GLY A 89 -18.93 -34.48 -32.41
CA GLY A 89 -18.61 -35.36 -31.30
C GLY A 89 -18.06 -36.75 -31.67
N GLY A 90 -17.53 -37.39 -30.63
CA GLY A 90 -17.17 -38.79 -30.60
C GLY A 90 -17.30 -39.31 -29.17
N ALA A 91 -18.39 -40.02 -28.89
CA ALA A 91 -18.46 -40.92 -27.75
C ALA A 91 -17.56 -42.12 -28.03
N GLY A 92 -16.55 -42.33 -27.19
CA GLY A 92 -15.63 -43.46 -27.29
C GLY A 92 -15.10 -43.85 -25.92
N HIS A 93 -15.84 -44.73 -25.23
CA HIS A 93 -15.29 -45.53 -24.14
C HIS A 93 -14.32 -46.54 -24.75
N GLY A 94 -13.03 -46.31 -24.56
CA GLY A 94 -11.98 -47.22 -25.00
C GLY A 94 -10.87 -47.23 -23.98
N SER A 95 -11.02 -48.07 -22.95
CA SER A 95 -9.97 -48.46 -22.02
C SER A 95 -8.79 -49.04 -22.81
N SER A 96 -7.90 -48.17 -23.25
CA SER A 96 -6.66 -48.55 -23.91
C SER A 96 -5.59 -48.52 -22.85
N ALA A 97 -5.23 -49.72 -22.39
CA ALA A 97 -3.99 -49.98 -21.68
C ALA A 97 -2.85 -49.42 -22.55
N SER A 98 -2.44 -48.18 -22.26
CA SER A 98 -1.34 -47.54 -22.94
C SER A 98 -0.08 -48.14 -22.39
N SER A 99 0.50 -48.99 -23.23
CA SER A 99 1.77 -49.65 -23.08
C SER A 99 2.79 -48.68 -22.49
N SER A 100 3.49 -49.17 -21.47
CA SER A 100 4.69 -48.57 -20.90
C SER A 100 5.78 -48.42 -21.96
N SER A 101 5.62 -47.42 -22.82
CA SER A 101 6.69 -46.94 -23.66
C SER A 101 7.56 -46.06 -22.76
N THR A 102 8.66 -46.63 -22.31
CA THR A 102 9.88 -45.93 -21.86
C THR A 102 10.51 -45.12 -23.01
N GLY A 103 9.71 -44.62 -23.95
CA GLY A 103 10.10 -43.60 -24.90
C GLY A 103 10.04 -42.28 -24.14
N GLY A 104 11.21 -41.77 -23.77
CA GLY A 104 11.35 -40.57 -22.96
C GLY A 104 10.37 -39.49 -23.44
N MET A 105 9.39 -39.18 -22.58
CA MET A 105 8.59 -37.98 -22.76
C MET A 105 9.59 -36.84 -22.77
N LEU A 106 9.89 -36.34 -23.96
CA LEU A 106 10.60 -35.09 -24.13
C LEU A 106 9.76 -34.06 -23.38
N GLY A 107 10.19 -33.72 -22.17
CA GLY A 107 9.51 -32.74 -21.34
C GLY A 107 9.32 -31.45 -22.14
N LYS A 108 8.21 -30.78 -21.91
CA LYS A 108 7.90 -29.46 -22.47
C LYS A 108 9.00 -28.48 -22.11
N THR A 109 9.33 -27.61 -23.06
CA THR A 109 10.34 -26.56 -22.87
C THR A 109 9.88 -25.54 -21.83
N ASN A 110 10.83 -24.83 -21.21
CA ASN A 110 10.52 -23.72 -20.33
C ASN A 110 9.62 -22.69 -21.04
N GLY A 111 8.65 -22.14 -20.32
CA GLY A 111 7.62 -21.23 -20.83
C GLY A 111 6.38 -21.93 -21.41
N ALA A 112 6.40 -23.25 -21.57
CA ALA A 112 5.23 -24.00 -22.03
C ALA A 112 4.20 -24.22 -20.91
N PRO A 113 2.89 -24.27 -21.21
CA PRO A 113 1.87 -24.55 -20.20
C PRO A 113 1.98 -25.99 -19.68
N CYS A 114 1.85 -26.18 -18.37
CA CYS A 114 1.93 -27.47 -17.69
C CYS A 114 0.87 -27.60 -16.60
N MET A 115 0.51 -28.85 -16.28
CA MET A 115 -0.33 -29.15 -15.11
C MET A 115 0.47 -29.82 -13.98
N MET A 116 1.61 -30.42 -14.30
CA MET A 116 2.49 -31.12 -13.36
C MET A 116 3.95 -30.88 -13.71
N GLY A 117 4.84 -30.90 -12.71
CA GLY A 117 6.28 -30.71 -12.91
C GLY A 117 6.91 -31.73 -13.86
N THR A 118 6.41 -32.97 -13.86
CA THR A 118 6.88 -34.05 -14.74
C THR A 118 6.59 -33.80 -16.23
N GLU A 119 5.74 -32.83 -16.57
CA GLU A 119 5.53 -32.43 -17.96
C GLU A 119 6.66 -31.55 -18.48
N CYS A 120 7.48 -30.95 -17.62
CA CYS A 120 8.51 -29.98 -17.99
C CYS A 120 9.88 -30.65 -18.10
N THR A 121 10.72 -30.21 -19.04
CA THR A 121 12.11 -30.72 -19.16
C THR A 121 12.90 -30.48 -17.87
N SER A 122 12.61 -29.37 -17.19
CA SER A 122 13.21 -28.98 -15.92
C SER A 122 12.67 -29.76 -14.72
N GLY A 123 11.49 -30.38 -14.83
CA GLY A 123 10.78 -30.95 -13.69
C GLY A 123 9.95 -29.95 -12.87
N HIS A 124 9.94 -28.67 -13.24
CA HIS A 124 9.30 -27.59 -12.45
C HIS A 124 8.10 -26.98 -13.20
N CYS A 125 6.93 -27.08 -12.60
CA CYS A 125 5.69 -26.47 -13.10
C CYS A 125 5.13 -25.55 -12.00
N THR A 126 5.27 -24.24 -12.20
CA THR A 126 4.79 -23.21 -11.26
C THR A 126 3.88 -22.25 -12.04
N ASP A 127 2.77 -21.84 -11.43
CA ASP A 127 1.77 -20.97 -12.05
C ASP A 127 1.23 -21.47 -13.41
N GLY A 128 1.22 -22.80 -13.58
CA GLY A 128 0.79 -23.46 -14.81
C GLY A 128 1.77 -23.31 -15.98
N VAL A 129 3.03 -22.89 -15.73
CA VAL A 129 4.08 -22.72 -16.74
C VAL A 129 5.34 -23.50 -16.34
N CYS A 130 6.00 -24.12 -17.32
CA CYS A 130 7.25 -24.83 -17.11
C CYS A 130 8.39 -23.84 -16.81
N CYS A 131 8.94 -23.93 -15.61
CA CYS A 131 10.03 -23.06 -15.14
C CYS A 131 11.39 -23.66 -15.43
N ALA A 132 12.42 -22.85 -15.68
CA ALA A 132 13.80 -23.29 -15.81
C ALA A 132 14.36 -23.86 -14.50
N GLU A 133 13.90 -23.33 -13.38
CA GLU A 133 14.26 -23.69 -12.01
C GLU A 133 13.03 -23.67 -11.09
N ALA A 134 13.17 -24.17 -9.86
CA ALA A 134 12.08 -24.14 -8.89
C ALA A 134 11.85 -22.72 -8.37
N CYS A 135 10.65 -22.17 -8.54
CA CYS A 135 10.22 -20.94 -7.87
C CYS A 135 9.70 -21.22 -6.46
N ASP A 136 10.60 -21.63 -5.57
CA ASP A 136 10.29 -21.91 -4.17
C ASP A 136 10.33 -20.63 -3.30
N GLN A 137 10.83 -19.52 -3.87
CA GLN A 137 10.82 -18.24 -3.19
C GLN A 137 9.40 -17.64 -3.23
N PRO A 138 8.93 -17.04 -2.11
CA PRO A 138 7.70 -16.26 -2.15
C PRO A 138 7.83 -15.16 -3.22
N CYS A 139 6.74 -14.79 -3.89
CA CYS A 139 6.72 -13.70 -4.86
C CYS A 139 7.57 -13.88 -6.13
N HIS A 140 7.92 -15.12 -6.47
CA HIS A 140 8.54 -15.44 -7.76
C HIS A 140 7.58 -16.21 -8.66
N SER A 141 7.74 -16.05 -9.98
CA SER A 141 6.88 -16.71 -10.95
C SER A 141 7.52 -16.89 -12.31
N CYS A 142 7.01 -17.88 -13.04
CA CYS A 142 7.40 -18.22 -14.40
C CYS A 142 6.41 -17.78 -15.46
N ASP A 143 5.28 -17.19 -15.07
CA ASP A 143 4.23 -16.72 -15.98
C ASP A 143 4.37 -15.22 -16.33
N GLN A 144 5.49 -14.60 -15.97
CA GLN A 144 5.69 -13.16 -16.15
C GLN A 144 5.71 -12.78 -17.65
N PRO A 145 4.94 -11.75 -18.06
CA PRO A 145 4.93 -11.28 -19.43
C PRO A 145 6.32 -10.80 -19.88
N GLY A 146 6.91 -11.50 -20.86
CA GLY A 146 8.25 -11.20 -21.39
C GLY A 146 9.32 -12.22 -21.01
N ASP A 147 9.15 -12.92 -19.89
CA ASP A 147 10.15 -13.81 -19.29
C ASP A 147 9.57 -15.21 -18.98
N LEU A 148 8.71 -15.72 -19.86
CA LEU A 148 8.03 -17.00 -19.66
C LEU A 148 9.02 -18.15 -19.46
N GLY A 149 8.87 -18.85 -18.34
CA GLY A 149 9.72 -19.97 -17.96
C GLY A 149 11.00 -19.60 -17.23
N SER A 150 11.28 -18.32 -16.98
CA SER A 150 12.32 -17.88 -16.03
C SER A 150 11.69 -17.55 -14.68
N CYS A 151 12.37 -17.87 -13.58
CA CYS A 151 11.85 -17.65 -12.24
C CYS A 151 12.11 -16.22 -11.76
N GLU A 152 11.33 -15.27 -12.27
CA GLU A 152 11.54 -13.84 -12.00
C GLU A 152 10.66 -13.35 -10.83
N PRO A 153 11.09 -12.29 -10.11
CA PRO A 153 10.24 -11.58 -9.17
C PRO A 153 8.92 -11.13 -9.81
N ARG A 154 7.80 -11.40 -9.16
CA ARG A 154 6.49 -10.87 -9.56
C ARG A 154 6.43 -9.36 -9.30
N ALA A 155 5.61 -8.66 -10.09
CA ALA A 155 5.31 -7.25 -9.87
C ALA A 155 4.72 -7.01 -8.46
N ALA A 156 5.10 -5.90 -7.85
CA ALA A 156 4.69 -5.57 -6.49
C ALA A 156 3.16 -5.45 -6.32
N GLY A 157 2.67 -5.74 -5.11
CA GLY A 157 1.26 -5.61 -4.74
C GLY A 157 0.37 -6.81 -5.07
N ARG A 158 0.97 -7.98 -5.37
CA ARG A 158 0.26 -9.26 -5.55
C ARG A 158 0.15 -10.04 -4.23
N ASP A 159 -0.94 -10.80 -4.10
CA ASP A 159 -1.37 -11.53 -2.91
C ASP A 159 -0.92 -13.00 -2.96
N GLU A 160 0.38 -13.23 -3.19
CA GLU A 160 0.98 -14.57 -3.24
C GLU A 160 1.80 -14.90 -1.97
N CYS A 161 1.67 -14.07 -0.93
CA CYS A 161 2.34 -14.28 0.34
C CYS A 161 1.55 -15.24 1.23
N ALA A 162 2.27 -16.07 1.99
CA ALA A 162 1.65 -17.03 2.89
C ALA A 162 0.99 -16.35 4.11
N THR A 163 1.46 -15.15 4.47
CA THR A 163 0.95 -14.38 5.60
C THR A 163 -0.10 -13.37 5.13
N PRO A 164 -1.31 -13.36 5.74
CA PRO A 164 -2.29 -12.32 5.47
C PRO A 164 -1.72 -10.91 5.72
N GLY A 165 -1.91 -10.00 4.77
CA GLY A 165 -1.43 -8.61 4.85
C GLY A 165 -0.01 -8.38 4.32
N GLU A 166 0.71 -9.42 3.93
CA GLU A 166 1.96 -9.27 3.17
C GLU A 166 1.64 -9.27 1.66
N LEU A 167 2.26 -8.37 0.90
CA LEU A 167 2.25 -8.44 -0.56
C LEU A 167 3.69 -8.49 -1.07
N CYS A 168 3.85 -8.92 -2.31
CA CYS A 168 5.13 -8.89 -2.98
C CYS A 168 5.65 -7.46 -3.10
N ASN A 169 6.89 -7.21 -2.67
CA ASN A 169 7.60 -5.96 -2.98
C ASN A 169 8.27 -6.04 -4.36
N ALA A 170 8.96 -4.98 -4.77
CA ALA A 170 9.63 -4.92 -6.07
C ALA A 170 10.86 -5.85 -6.14
N GLU A 171 11.40 -6.26 -5.00
CA GLU A 171 12.54 -7.16 -4.86
C GLU A 171 12.15 -8.64 -4.85
N GLY A 172 10.87 -8.99 -5.03
CA GLY A 172 10.40 -10.39 -5.01
C GLY A 172 10.37 -10.99 -3.60
N SER A 173 10.26 -10.18 -2.55
CA SER A 173 10.08 -10.63 -1.18
C SER A 173 8.68 -10.27 -0.66
N CYS A 174 8.14 -11.11 0.22
CA CYS A 174 6.95 -10.75 0.98
C CYS A 174 7.30 -9.64 1.97
N ALA A 175 6.62 -8.50 1.81
CA ALA A 175 6.77 -7.38 2.72
C ALA A 175 5.40 -6.92 3.19
N CYS A 176 5.35 -6.56 4.46
CA CYS A 176 4.24 -5.79 4.99
C CYS A 176 4.29 -4.36 4.46
N GLY A 177 3.13 -3.71 4.38
CA GLY A 177 3.02 -2.29 4.04
C GLY A 177 3.11 -1.99 2.55
N VAL A 178 3.13 -3.02 1.71
CA VAL A 178 2.96 -2.85 0.28
C VAL A 178 1.47 -2.70 0.00
N ALA A 179 1.10 -1.67 -0.77
CA ALA A 179 -0.26 -1.46 -1.22
C ALA A 179 -0.51 -2.17 -2.57
N LYS A 180 -1.75 -2.63 -2.80
CA LYS A 180 -2.19 -3.05 -4.13
C LYS A 180 -2.12 -1.87 -5.08
N LEU A 181 -1.69 -2.14 -6.31
CA LEU A 181 -1.71 -1.15 -7.39
C LEU A 181 -3.15 -0.64 -7.61
N PRO A 182 -3.34 0.67 -7.81
CA PRO A 182 -4.65 1.22 -8.13
C PRO A 182 -5.21 0.58 -9.40
N THR A 183 -6.52 0.33 -9.41
CA THR A 183 -7.22 -0.27 -10.56
C THR A 183 -8.09 0.74 -11.31
N GLY A 184 -8.31 1.92 -10.74
CA GLY A 184 -9.15 2.95 -11.33
C GLY A 184 -8.39 4.10 -12.00
N ASP A 185 -9.00 4.66 -13.03
CA ASP A 185 -8.40 5.73 -13.85
C ASP A 185 -8.80 7.15 -13.41
N THR A 186 -9.93 7.32 -12.71
CA THR A 186 -10.45 8.64 -12.33
C THR A 186 -11.14 8.60 -10.96
N CYS A 187 -10.78 9.55 -10.09
CA CYS A 187 -11.38 9.68 -8.77
C CYS A 187 -12.85 10.11 -8.87
N PRO A 188 -13.76 9.48 -8.10
CA PRO A 188 -15.16 9.89 -8.06
C PRO A 188 -15.33 11.23 -7.32
N ASP A 189 -16.25 12.07 -7.76
CA ASP A 189 -16.62 13.27 -6.99
C ASP A 189 -17.07 12.86 -5.57
N PRO A 190 -16.68 13.60 -4.52
CA PRO A 190 -15.97 14.89 -4.55
C PRO A 190 -14.45 14.76 -4.30
N TRP A 191 -13.84 13.63 -4.66
CA TRP A 191 -12.41 13.39 -4.55
C TRP A 191 -11.66 13.96 -5.75
N GLN A 192 -10.53 14.60 -5.48
CA GLN A 192 -9.66 15.18 -6.50
C GLN A 192 -8.53 14.19 -6.85
N PRO A 193 -8.03 14.16 -8.09
CA PRO A 193 -6.83 13.40 -8.42
C PRO A 193 -5.61 13.96 -7.67
N GLY A 194 -4.80 13.07 -7.09
CA GLY A 194 -3.56 13.39 -6.39
C GLY A 194 -2.36 13.53 -7.33
N ALA A 195 -1.18 13.76 -6.74
CA ALA A 195 0.07 13.89 -7.49
C ALA A 195 0.54 12.56 -8.09
N ASN A 196 0.22 11.44 -7.43
CA ASN A 196 0.55 10.09 -7.92
C ASN A 196 -0.65 9.50 -8.66
N PRO A 197 -0.41 8.75 -9.75
CA PRO A 197 -1.48 8.08 -10.48
C PRO A 197 -2.24 7.10 -9.57
N GLY A 198 -3.57 7.11 -9.65
CA GLY A 198 -4.44 6.26 -8.84
C GLY A 198 -4.55 6.68 -7.36
N THR A 199 -4.08 7.88 -7.00
CA THR A 199 -4.32 8.48 -5.68
C THR A 199 -5.46 9.50 -5.74
N CYS A 200 -6.42 9.39 -4.82
CA CYS A 200 -7.52 10.31 -4.63
C CYS A 200 -7.34 11.12 -3.35
N VAL A 201 -7.48 12.43 -3.45
CA VAL A 201 -7.27 13.38 -2.35
C VAL A 201 -8.60 14.04 -1.97
N ARG A 202 -8.90 14.03 -0.68
CA ARG A 202 -9.98 14.81 -0.08
C ARG A 202 -9.36 15.84 0.85
N THR A 203 -9.39 17.09 0.43
CA THR A 203 -9.01 18.21 1.30
C THR A 203 -10.23 18.65 2.08
N CYS A 204 -10.06 18.77 3.40
CA CYS A 204 -11.03 19.27 4.34
C CYS A 204 -10.45 20.56 4.94
N ASP A 205 -10.93 21.70 4.49
CA ASP A 205 -10.66 23.00 5.08
C ASP A 205 -11.84 23.47 5.95
N GLY A 206 -11.59 24.45 6.81
CA GLY A 206 -12.60 24.94 7.76
C GLY A 206 -13.23 23.83 8.59
N ASN A 207 -14.54 23.62 8.44
CA ASN A 207 -15.32 22.55 9.10
C ASN A 207 -16.00 21.63 8.08
N GLU A 208 -15.52 21.55 6.84
CA GLU A 208 -16.26 20.89 5.75
C GLU A 208 -16.46 19.39 5.95
N CYS A 209 -15.60 18.72 6.71
CA CYS A 209 -15.66 17.28 6.96
C CYS A 209 -16.01 16.93 8.41
N LYS A 210 -16.40 17.92 9.22
CA LYS A 210 -16.75 17.75 10.63
C LYS A 210 -18.01 16.89 10.78
N ASN A 211 -17.97 15.90 11.67
CA ASN A 211 -19.09 14.97 11.94
C ASN A 211 -19.64 14.30 10.66
N MET A 212 -18.76 14.00 9.70
CA MET A 212 -19.10 13.28 8.47
C MET A 212 -18.40 11.92 8.40
N THR A 213 -18.98 10.99 7.65
CA THR A 213 -18.29 9.77 7.24
C THR A 213 -17.63 9.98 5.88
N LEU A 214 -16.30 9.95 5.86
CA LEU A 214 -15.49 9.98 4.65
C LEU A 214 -15.13 8.53 4.29
N VAL A 215 -15.76 8.02 3.22
CA VAL A 215 -15.41 6.70 2.66
C VAL A 215 -14.45 6.92 1.51
N CYS A 216 -13.24 6.40 1.63
CA CYS A 216 -12.26 6.42 0.56
C CYS A 216 -12.76 5.58 -0.65
N PRO A 217 -12.53 6.01 -1.90
CA PRO A 217 -12.93 5.25 -3.06
C PRO A 217 -12.23 3.89 -3.13
N GLU A 218 -12.98 2.83 -3.40
CA GLU A 218 -12.44 1.49 -3.65
C GLU A 218 -11.57 1.49 -4.91
N GLY A 219 -10.44 0.76 -4.89
CA GLY A 219 -9.55 0.66 -6.06
C GLY A 219 -8.49 1.77 -6.16
N PHE A 220 -8.42 2.70 -5.20
CA PHE A 220 -7.52 3.86 -5.23
C PHE A 220 -6.74 4.01 -3.92
N HIS A 221 -5.55 4.60 -4.01
CA HIS A 221 -4.89 5.18 -2.84
C HIS A 221 -5.67 6.40 -2.36
N CYS A 222 -5.78 6.59 -1.06
CA CYS A 222 -6.60 7.62 -0.47
C CYS A 222 -5.77 8.57 0.39
N VAL A 223 -5.90 9.88 0.19
CA VAL A 223 -5.28 10.89 1.05
C VAL A 223 -6.35 11.83 1.59
N VAL A 224 -6.53 11.86 2.91
CA VAL A 224 -7.42 12.81 3.58
C VAL A 224 -6.58 13.90 4.21
N GLN A 225 -6.74 15.15 3.76
CA GLN A 225 -5.98 16.30 4.25
C GLN A 225 -6.87 17.21 5.09
N CYS A 226 -6.76 17.11 6.40
CA CYS A 226 -7.46 17.95 7.37
C CYS A 226 -6.55 19.13 7.74
N SER A 227 -6.57 20.19 6.92
CA SER A 227 -5.71 21.38 7.11
C SER A 227 -6.41 22.54 7.83
N GLY A 228 -7.74 22.55 7.84
CA GLY A 228 -8.54 23.57 8.52
C GLY A 228 -8.61 23.42 10.04
N LEU A 229 -8.93 24.53 10.72
CA LEU A 229 -9.25 24.55 12.16
C LEU A 229 -10.51 23.71 12.42
N ASN A 230 -10.36 22.57 13.10
CA ASN A 230 -11.42 21.57 13.33
C ASN A 230 -11.98 20.88 12.05
N ALA A 231 -11.18 20.78 10.98
CA ALA A 231 -11.62 20.26 9.67
C ALA A 231 -12.33 18.90 9.69
N CYS A 232 -11.81 17.96 10.46
CA CYS A 232 -12.25 16.57 10.60
C CYS A 232 -12.55 16.25 12.06
N ARG A 233 -13.04 17.24 12.81
CA ARG A 233 -13.30 17.12 14.24
C ARG A 233 -14.67 16.48 14.53
N ASP A 234 -14.87 16.11 15.79
CA ASP A 234 -16.17 15.85 16.43
C ASP A 234 -16.85 14.62 15.82
N GLY A 235 -16.11 13.50 15.80
CA GLY A 235 -16.64 12.20 15.39
C GLY A 235 -16.60 11.94 13.88
N THR A 236 -15.85 12.72 13.09
CA THR A 236 -15.59 12.39 11.68
C THR A 236 -15.08 10.96 11.59
N ASN A 237 -15.71 10.15 10.74
CA ASN A 237 -15.37 8.74 10.54
C ASN A 237 -14.70 8.56 9.18
N ILE A 238 -13.41 8.25 9.17
CA ILE A 238 -12.63 8.02 7.95
C ILE A 238 -12.49 6.51 7.75
N GLN A 239 -13.06 5.99 6.66
CA GLN A 239 -13.01 4.58 6.30
C GLN A 239 -12.07 4.39 5.12
N CYS A 240 -10.92 3.79 5.38
CA CYS A 240 -9.92 3.48 4.37
C CYS A 240 -10.34 2.27 3.53
N PRO A 241 -9.98 2.23 2.23
CA PRO A 241 -10.40 1.17 1.33
C PRO A 241 -9.58 -0.09 1.53
N ALA A 242 -10.10 -1.25 1.12
CA ALA A 242 -9.40 -2.53 1.26
C ALA A 242 -8.18 -2.61 0.33
N GLY A 243 -7.03 -3.03 0.85
CA GLY A 243 -5.85 -3.36 0.05
C GLY A 243 -5.07 -2.18 -0.55
N HIS A 244 -5.50 -0.93 -0.35
CA HIS A 244 -4.82 0.25 -0.89
C HIS A 244 -4.33 1.18 0.22
N ASP A 245 -3.27 1.94 -0.07
CA ASP A 245 -2.70 2.93 0.84
C ASP A 245 -3.72 4.01 1.25
N CYS A 246 -3.77 4.31 2.54
CA CYS A 246 -4.62 5.32 3.14
C CYS A 246 -3.81 6.24 4.05
N SER A 247 -3.64 7.51 3.64
CA SER A 247 -2.88 8.52 4.38
C SER A 247 -3.82 9.61 4.91
N VAL A 248 -3.92 9.74 6.23
CA VAL A 248 -4.65 10.83 6.89
C VAL A 248 -3.65 11.85 7.44
N ILE A 249 -3.76 13.09 6.97
CA ILE A 249 -2.85 14.18 7.34
C ILE A 249 -3.62 15.24 8.12
N CYS A 250 -3.25 15.43 9.38
CA CYS A 250 -3.88 16.33 10.33
C CYS A 250 -2.93 17.51 10.60
N SER A 251 -2.93 18.53 9.73
CA SER A 251 -2.01 19.66 9.82
C SER A 251 -2.60 20.90 10.50
N GLY A 252 -3.93 21.00 10.57
CA GLY A 252 -4.62 22.13 11.21
C GLY A 252 -4.76 21.99 12.73
N GLN A 253 -4.99 23.12 13.41
CA GLN A 253 -5.26 23.11 14.86
C GLN A 253 -6.54 22.32 15.16
N ASN A 254 -6.46 21.35 16.08
CA ASN A 254 -7.55 20.40 16.35
C ASN A 254 -8.15 19.75 15.10
N SER A 255 -7.40 19.63 14.01
CA SER A 255 -7.96 19.26 12.70
C SER A 255 -8.61 17.88 12.71
N CYS A 256 -8.09 16.93 13.47
CA CYS A 256 -8.63 15.58 13.59
C CYS A 256 -9.02 15.25 15.04
N SER A 257 -9.25 16.25 15.89
CA SER A 257 -9.59 15.98 17.29
C SER A 257 -10.88 15.16 17.37
N ASP A 258 -10.85 14.08 18.14
CA ASP A 258 -11.99 13.15 18.31
C ASP A 258 -12.48 12.52 16.98
N ALA A 259 -11.58 12.39 15.99
CA ALA A 259 -11.85 11.66 14.75
C ALA A 259 -11.71 10.15 14.96
N ASN A 260 -12.51 9.37 14.24
CA ASN A 260 -12.42 7.91 14.17
C ASN A 260 -11.85 7.53 12.80
N ILE A 261 -10.71 6.85 12.77
CA ILE A 261 -10.04 6.43 11.54
C ILE A 261 -9.97 4.91 11.56
N THR A 262 -10.65 4.27 10.62
CA THR A 262 -10.70 2.81 10.48
C THR A 262 -9.93 2.42 9.23
N CYS A 263 -8.74 1.85 9.46
CA CYS A 263 -7.93 1.25 8.41
C CYS A 263 -8.53 -0.09 7.98
N SER A 264 -8.39 -0.44 6.70
CA SER A 264 -8.80 -1.76 6.22
C SER A 264 -7.82 -2.83 6.66
N GLY A 265 -8.27 -4.10 6.67
CA GLY A 265 -7.44 -5.24 7.06
C GLY A 265 -6.19 -5.42 6.19
N ASP A 266 -6.29 -5.09 4.90
CA ASP A 266 -5.32 -5.57 3.90
C ASP A 266 -4.49 -4.45 3.24
N GLY A 267 -4.70 -3.18 3.59
CA GLY A 267 -3.98 -2.04 3.00
C GLY A 267 -3.13 -1.27 4.02
N PRO A 268 -1.97 -0.69 3.63
CA PRO A 268 -1.20 0.15 4.53
C PRO A 268 -1.98 1.40 4.92
N CYS A 269 -1.77 1.85 6.15
CA CYS A 269 -2.49 2.98 6.71
C CYS A 269 -1.55 3.89 7.50
N ALA A 270 -1.55 5.18 7.17
CA ALA A 270 -0.68 6.16 7.80
C ALA A 270 -1.48 7.33 8.37
N LEU A 271 -1.21 7.68 9.63
CA LEU A 271 -1.70 8.89 10.28
C LEU A 271 -0.52 9.84 10.53
N THR A 272 -0.59 11.05 9.95
CA THR A 272 0.40 12.11 10.19
C THR A 272 -0.23 13.25 10.97
N CYS A 273 0.25 13.45 12.20
CA CYS A 273 -0.18 14.51 13.11
C CYS A 273 0.83 15.66 13.08
N GLY A 274 0.42 16.81 12.55
CA GLY A 274 1.25 17.99 12.47
C GLY A 274 1.51 18.66 13.83
N ASN A 275 2.43 19.62 13.82
CA ASN A 275 2.90 20.37 14.99
C ASN A 275 1.91 21.34 15.66
N THR A 276 0.64 21.36 15.25
CA THR A 276 -0.33 22.32 15.77
C THR A 276 -0.99 21.82 17.06
N ASN A 277 -1.46 22.76 17.90
CA ASN A 277 -2.11 22.41 19.16
C ASN A 277 -3.34 21.53 18.92
N GLY A 278 -3.22 20.28 19.33
CA GLY A 278 -4.31 19.30 19.40
C GLY A 278 -4.69 18.65 18.10
N ALA A 279 -3.85 18.70 17.06
CA ALA A 279 -4.14 18.15 15.72
C ALA A 279 -4.79 16.75 15.75
N CYS A 280 -4.28 15.87 16.63
CA CYS A 280 -4.76 14.49 16.79
C CYS A 280 -5.21 14.16 18.23
N THR A 281 -5.69 15.14 18.99
CA THR A 281 -6.20 14.89 20.34
C THR A 281 -7.36 13.90 20.29
N ASN A 282 -7.33 12.84 21.10
CA ASN A 282 -8.39 11.82 21.16
C ASN A 282 -8.77 11.17 19.82
N VAL A 283 -7.84 11.12 18.85
CA VAL A 283 -8.06 10.30 17.66
C VAL A 283 -8.16 8.82 18.06
N ASP A 284 -9.20 8.15 17.59
CA ASP A 284 -9.31 6.69 17.59
C ASP A 284 -8.78 6.18 16.25
N PHE A 285 -7.60 5.57 16.27
CA PHE A 285 -6.94 5.03 15.09
C PHE A 285 -6.94 3.50 15.18
N THR A 286 -7.84 2.88 14.44
CA THR A 286 -7.99 1.42 14.40
C THR A 286 -7.27 0.86 13.18
N CYS A 287 -6.20 0.10 13.44
CA CYS A 287 -5.36 -0.51 12.42
C CYS A 287 -5.92 -1.86 11.96
N GLY A 288 -5.67 -2.21 10.70
CA GLY A 288 -5.94 -3.53 10.14
C GLY A 288 -4.80 -4.54 10.40
N ALA A 289 -4.74 -5.59 9.57
CA ALA A 289 -3.67 -6.59 9.63
C ALA A 289 -2.39 -6.15 8.87
N ASN A 290 -2.50 -5.22 7.92
CA ASN A 290 -1.36 -4.66 7.19
C ASN A 290 -0.63 -3.55 8.00
N ALA A 291 0.40 -2.94 7.42
CA ALA A 291 1.22 -1.92 8.06
C ALA A 291 0.40 -0.73 8.48
N CYS A 292 0.63 -0.30 9.70
CA CYS A 292 -0.04 0.84 10.28
C CYS A 292 0.99 1.73 10.96
N ALA A 293 1.06 3.00 10.55
CA ALA A 293 2.03 3.95 11.06
C ALA A 293 1.33 5.21 11.57
N ALA A 294 1.76 5.71 12.73
CA ALA A 294 1.35 6.99 13.25
C ALA A 294 2.58 7.85 13.53
N THR A 295 2.72 8.95 12.79
CA THR A 295 3.79 9.93 12.95
C THR A 295 3.25 11.19 13.57
N CYS A 296 3.87 11.64 14.67
CA CYS A 296 3.54 12.89 15.33
C CYS A 296 4.74 13.81 15.30
N GLU A 297 4.60 15.01 14.75
CA GLU A 297 5.68 15.99 14.81
C GLU A 297 5.74 16.73 16.17
N GLY A 298 4.63 16.71 16.94
CA GLY A 298 4.49 17.40 18.22
C GLY A 298 4.28 16.47 19.43
N SER A 299 4.12 17.08 20.61
CA SER A 299 3.99 16.36 21.89
C SER A 299 2.61 15.77 22.19
N ILE A 300 1.66 15.81 21.25
CA ILE A 300 0.29 15.31 21.43
C ILE A 300 0.13 13.99 20.67
N LYS A 301 -0.25 12.95 21.42
CA LYS A 301 -0.35 11.57 20.96
C LYS A 301 -1.81 11.20 20.67
N PRO A 302 -2.09 10.35 19.65
CA PRO A 302 -3.39 9.70 19.49
C PRO A 302 -3.73 8.91 20.76
N ALA A 303 -5.02 8.87 21.13
CA ALA A 303 -5.44 8.24 22.38
C ALA A 303 -5.48 6.72 22.29
N VAL A 304 -5.75 6.18 21.09
CA VAL A 304 -5.96 4.76 20.88
C VAL A 304 -5.36 4.32 19.55
N LEU A 305 -4.40 3.41 19.63
CA LEU A 305 -3.96 2.57 18.52
C LEU A 305 -4.41 1.15 18.84
N ASN A 306 -5.51 0.71 18.24
CA ASN A 306 -5.95 -0.68 18.33
C ASN A 306 -5.38 -1.42 17.12
N GLY A 307 -4.30 -2.18 17.32
CA GLY A 307 -3.56 -2.85 16.26
C GLY A 307 -2.81 -4.09 16.74
N ASP A 308 -3.49 -5.04 17.37
CA ASP A 308 -2.84 -6.27 17.85
C ASP A 308 -2.36 -7.20 16.71
N ALA A 309 -2.78 -6.93 15.46
CA ALA A 309 -2.51 -7.75 14.29
C ALA A 309 -1.73 -7.05 13.16
N SER A 310 -1.40 -5.76 13.28
CA SER A 310 -0.70 -5.03 12.24
C SER A 310 0.79 -5.38 12.22
N CYS A 311 1.30 -5.82 11.08
CA CYS A 311 2.73 -6.00 10.88
C CYS A 311 3.44 -4.63 10.86
N GLY A 312 4.28 -4.35 11.87
CA GLY A 312 5.12 -3.14 11.89
C GLY A 312 4.45 -1.87 12.40
N LEU A 313 3.79 -1.92 13.56
CA LEU A 313 3.41 -0.71 14.30
C LEU A 313 4.64 0.15 14.62
N ASP A 314 4.88 1.18 13.82
CA ASP A 314 5.80 2.26 14.18
C ASP A 314 5.00 3.40 14.82
N ASN A 315 5.06 3.44 16.15
CA ASN A 315 4.54 4.53 16.95
C ASN A 315 5.65 5.58 17.12
N GLY A 316 5.86 6.38 16.07
CA GLY A 316 6.79 7.52 16.10
C GLY A 316 6.39 8.62 17.11
N CYS A 317 5.21 8.52 17.71
CA CYS A 317 4.70 9.41 18.75
C CYS A 317 5.25 9.04 20.15
N GLN A 318 6.57 9.09 20.35
CA GLN A 318 7.21 8.90 21.66
C GLN A 318 7.41 10.20 22.44
#